data_AF-A0A1C4UYG3-F1
#
_entry.id   AF-A0A1C4UYG3-F1
#
_cell.length_a   1.000
_cell.length_b   1.000
_cell.length_c   1.000
_cell.angle_alpha   90.00
_cell.angle_beta   90.00
_cell.angle_gamma   90.00
#
_symmetry.space_group_name_H-M   'P 1'
#
loop_
_entity.id
_entity.type
_entity.pdbx_description
1 polymer ?
#
loop_
_entity_poly.entity_id
_entity_poly.type
_entity_poly.pdbx_seq_one_letter_code
_entity_poly.pdbx_strand_id
1 'polypeptide(L)'
;MRHRTSSPLRLFKILVVGAALVLVAPSATPAASAAPVAQPLASNDLHVTASSASHDAGTFARSATVVEFAATARSAVSTQVTLSVGGKTFTASKDHAKGTARWSGRGAALEPADKLALDAFANSLESEWVEPASATKAPIPLHRDLTIRLALLLAEAPPGTMIGTQDVPRPAERFGDRKLPDSAVAVESCLKEATFATVPDSMERKDVVAACQEDNEDGIWYTRCNANEWVLHDAGDHCMMSEVVYVGPASYDCMGKCGGGCFIITGYTYDCADHDRCGRVHGGSTNPWDSNCGDEYWEADDDFLWSTNQCG
;
A
#
# COMPACT_ATOMS: atom_id res chain seq x y z
N MET A 1 3.71 57.37 76.55
CA MET A 1 4.78 56.95 77.48
C MET A 1 5.49 55.78 76.82
N ARG A 2 6.76 55.75 76.43
CA ARG A 2 7.97 56.52 76.75
C ARG A 2 8.67 57.05 75.49
N HIS A 3 9.49 58.07 75.71
CA HIS A 3 10.20 58.93 74.77
C HIS A 3 11.53 58.36 74.25
N ARG A 4 11.90 58.85 73.06
CA ARG A 4 13.23 59.34 72.58
C ARG A 4 14.49 58.52 72.91
N THR A 5 15.36 58.33 71.91
CA THR A 5 16.47 59.26 71.61
C THR A 5 17.22 58.88 70.34
N SER A 6 17.72 59.91 69.67
CA SER A 6 18.42 59.98 68.39
C SER A 6 19.95 60.08 68.55
N SER A 7 20.68 59.47 67.61
CA SER A 7 22.00 59.87 67.04
C SER A 7 23.26 59.78 67.94
N PRO A 8 24.52 59.74 67.41
CA PRO A 8 24.97 60.14 66.07
C PRO A 8 26.02 59.24 65.36
N LEU A 9 26.33 59.68 64.13
CA LEU A 9 27.34 59.27 63.16
C LEU A 9 28.71 58.87 63.74
N ARG A 10 29.36 57.90 63.08
CA ARG A 10 30.80 57.97 62.78
C ARG A 10 31.06 57.73 61.30
N LEU A 11 31.49 58.79 60.65
CA LEU A 11 32.17 58.81 59.36
C LEU A 11 33.53 58.09 59.52
N PHE A 12 33.77 57.06 58.72
CA PHE A 12 35.13 56.68 58.35
C PHE A 12 35.21 56.61 56.82
N LYS A 13 35.92 57.59 56.25
CA LYS A 13 36.40 57.54 54.87
C LYS A 13 37.50 56.48 54.83
N ILE A 14 37.28 55.39 54.11
CA ILE A 14 38.37 54.57 53.60
C ILE A 14 38.24 54.56 52.08
N LEU A 15 39.17 55.28 51.46
CA LEU A 15 39.47 55.23 50.04
C LEU A 15 40.11 53.86 49.79
N VAL A 16 39.46 52.97 49.04
CA VAL A 16 40.12 51.79 48.47
C VAL A 16 40.02 51.89 46.96
N VAL A 17 41.21 51.95 46.38
CA VAL A 17 41.53 52.01 44.96
C VAL A 17 40.90 50.83 44.23
N GLY A 18 40.37 51.11 43.04
CA GLY A 18 39.67 50.16 42.21
C GLY A 18 40.53 48.97 41.78
N ALA A 19 39.89 47.81 41.77
CA ALA A 19 40.16 46.74 40.83
C ALA A 19 38.81 46.42 40.16
N ALA A 20 38.65 46.84 38.91
CA ALA A 20 37.55 46.39 38.07
C ALA A 20 37.77 44.89 37.81
N LEU A 21 37.07 44.04 38.57
CA LEU A 21 37.01 42.62 38.29
C LEU A 21 36.09 42.43 37.08
N VAL A 22 36.69 42.28 35.90
CA VAL A 22 36.00 41.82 34.71
C VAL A 22 35.56 40.37 34.99
N LEU A 23 34.29 40.19 35.33
CA LEU A 23 33.64 38.89 35.30
C LEU A 23 33.55 38.47 33.83
N VAL A 24 34.54 37.70 33.37
CA VAL A 24 34.40 36.90 32.15
C VAL A 24 33.35 35.85 32.48
N ALA A 25 32.11 36.10 32.04
CA ALA A 25 31.10 35.06 32.02
C ALA A 25 31.65 33.91 31.18
N PRO A 26 31.69 32.66 31.68
CA PRO A 26 31.94 31.54 30.81
C PRO A 26 30.85 31.54 29.74
N SER A 27 31.24 31.70 28.49
CA SER A 27 30.38 31.42 27.35
C SER A 27 29.91 29.98 27.51
N ALA A 28 28.66 29.81 27.96
CA ALA A 28 27.99 28.53 27.93
C ALA A 28 27.89 28.14 26.46
N THR A 29 28.83 27.31 26.00
CA THR A 29 28.65 26.53 24.79
C THR A 29 27.32 25.79 24.96
N PRO A 30 26.34 25.97 24.08
CA PRO A 30 25.14 25.15 24.13
C PRO A 30 25.61 23.71 24.05
N ALA A 31 25.33 22.93 25.10
CA ALA A 31 25.49 21.50 25.05
C ALA A 31 24.68 21.05 23.83
N ALA A 32 25.36 20.54 22.82
CA ALA A 32 24.72 19.89 21.70
C ALA A 32 23.80 18.84 22.31
N SER A 33 22.49 19.08 22.26
CA SER A 33 21.51 18.06 22.57
C SER A 33 21.83 16.92 21.63
N ALA A 34 22.40 15.84 22.16
CA ALA A 34 22.53 14.61 21.41
C ALA A 34 21.13 14.32 20.86
N ALA A 35 21.02 14.18 19.53
CA ALA A 35 19.79 13.70 18.94
C ALA A 35 19.42 12.41 19.69
N PRO A 36 18.13 12.22 20.06
CA PRO A 36 17.73 10.98 20.71
C PRO A 36 18.23 9.84 19.82
N VAL A 37 19.08 8.98 20.39
CA VAL A 37 19.52 7.76 19.73
C VAL A 37 18.25 6.97 19.50
N ALA A 38 17.76 6.93 18.25
CA ALA A 38 16.60 6.15 17.88
C ALA A 38 16.86 4.72 18.37
N GLN A 39 16.07 4.27 19.34
CA GLN A 39 16.14 2.88 19.77
C GLN A 39 15.86 2.02 18.53
N PRO A 40 16.64 0.95 18.30
CA PRO A 40 16.32 0.04 17.19
C PRO A 40 14.91 -0.50 17.41
N LEU A 41 14.03 -0.26 16.44
CA LEU A 41 12.67 -0.82 16.45
C LEU A 41 12.76 -2.34 16.60
N ALA A 42 11.96 -2.91 17.50
CA ALA A 42 11.83 -4.35 17.58
C ALA A 42 11.21 -4.87 16.26
N SER A 43 11.57 -6.09 15.86
CA SER A 43 10.97 -6.69 14.67
C SER A 43 9.46 -6.90 14.88
N ASN A 44 8.69 -6.56 13.85
CA ASN A 44 7.23 -6.54 13.81
C ASN A 44 6.59 -5.53 14.77
N ASP A 45 7.27 -4.43 15.07
CA ASP A 45 6.73 -3.37 15.93
C ASP A 45 6.27 -2.17 15.09
N LEU A 46 4.98 -1.85 15.19
CA LEU A 46 4.38 -0.66 14.59
C LEU A 46 4.45 0.49 15.59
N HIS A 47 5.15 1.56 15.22
CA HIS A 47 5.27 2.77 16.02
C HIS A 47 4.65 3.97 15.30
N VAL A 48 3.44 4.34 15.72
CA VAL A 48 2.73 5.53 15.20
C VAL A 48 3.25 6.77 15.92
N THR A 49 3.88 7.67 15.17
CA THR A 49 4.50 8.92 15.68
C THR A 49 3.56 10.12 15.64
N ALA A 50 2.59 10.10 14.74
CA ALA A 50 1.54 11.09 14.63
C ALA A 50 0.24 10.41 14.23
N SER A 51 -0.86 10.77 14.89
CA SER A 51 -2.19 10.31 14.52
C SER A 51 -3.23 11.38 14.79
N SER A 52 -4.07 11.66 13.81
CA SER A 52 -5.11 12.69 13.85
C SER A 52 -6.21 12.38 12.84
N ALA A 53 -7.26 13.21 12.80
CA ALA A 53 -8.37 13.02 11.86
C ALA A 53 -7.98 13.14 10.38
N SER A 54 -6.84 13.78 10.07
CA SER A 54 -6.42 14.05 8.68
C SER A 54 -4.98 13.69 8.38
N HIS A 55 -4.27 13.07 9.32
CA HIS A 55 -2.85 12.78 9.17
C HIS A 55 -2.44 11.65 10.11
N ASP A 56 -1.73 10.66 9.56
CA ASP A 56 -1.03 9.63 10.31
C ASP A 56 0.39 9.49 9.78
N ALA A 57 1.34 9.24 10.67
CA ALA A 57 2.72 8.95 10.30
C ALA A 57 3.39 8.04 11.32
N GLY A 58 4.32 7.21 10.88
CA GLY A 58 5.01 6.29 11.76
C GLY A 58 6.00 5.41 11.04
N THR A 59 6.46 4.40 11.77
CA THR A 59 7.46 3.46 11.32
C THR A 59 7.06 2.05 11.72
N PHE A 60 7.40 1.08 10.89
CA PHE A 60 7.34 -0.34 11.17
C PHE A 60 8.67 -0.97 10.78
N ALA A 61 9.12 -1.98 11.50
CA ALA A 61 10.33 -2.70 11.15
C ALA A 61 10.07 -4.20 11.11
N ARG A 62 10.59 -4.90 10.11
CA ARG A 62 10.66 -6.36 10.08
C ARG A 62 12.05 -6.79 9.67
N SER A 63 12.74 -7.51 10.55
CA SER A 63 14.16 -7.84 10.38
C SER A 63 15.00 -6.59 10.09
N ALA A 64 15.66 -6.50 8.92
CA ALA A 64 16.46 -5.34 8.53
C ALA A 64 15.68 -4.30 7.70
N THR A 65 14.46 -4.60 7.28
CA THR A 65 13.65 -3.69 6.47
C THR A 65 12.81 -2.81 7.36
N VAL A 66 12.95 -1.49 7.18
CA VAL A 66 12.11 -0.47 7.81
C VAL A 66 11.11 0.04 6.78
N VAL A 67 9.85 0.15 7.20
CA VAL A 67 8.77 0.82 6.48
C VAL A 67 8.44 2.10 7.24
N GLU A 68 8.67 3.25 6.62
CA GLU A 68 8.19 4.55 7.13
C GLU A 68 6.95 4.94 6.34
N PHE A 69 5.92 5.45 7.01
CA PHE A 69 4.70 5.89 6.34
C PHE A 69 4.29 7.29 6.77
N ALA A 70 3.72 8.03 5.81
CA ALA A 70 3.06 9.30 6.05
C ALA A 70 1.82 9.39 5.15
N ALA A 71 0.66 9.57 5.77
CA ALA A 71 -0.64 9.63 5.12
C ALA A 71 -1.32 10.96 5.46
N THR A 72 -1.90 11.63 4.48
CA THR A 72 -2.55 12.94 4.67
C THR A 72 -3.87 12.98 3.92
N ALA A 73 -4.96 13.28 4.61
CA ALA A 73 -6.23 13.66 4.00
C ALA A 73 -6.17 15.13 3.61
N ARG A 74 -6.28 15.41 2.30
CA ARG A 74 -6.36 16.78 1.76
C ARG A 74 -7.78 17.34 1.86
N SER A 75 -8.77 16.45 1.83
CA SER A 75 -10.18 16.73 2.07
C SER A 75 -10.88 15.44 2.52
N ALA A 76 -12.20 15.48 2.71
CA ALA A 76 -12.99 14.27 2.99
C ALA A 76 -12.97 13.23 1.84
N VAL A 77 -12.59 13.63 0.62
CA VAL A 77 -12.66 12.80 -0.59
C VAL A 77 -11.31 12.72 -1.32
N SER A 78 -10.24 13.30 -0.78
CA SER A 78 -8.91 13.29 -1.39
C SER A 78 -7.81 13.06 -0.38
N THR A 79 -6.84 12.22 -0.73
CA THR A 79 -5.72 11.85 0.12
C THR A 79 -4.43 11.64 -0.67
N GLN A 80 -3.31 11.65 0.05
CA GLN A 80 -2.01 11.23 -0.41
C GLN A 80 -1.30 10.40 0.67
N VAL A 81 -0.59 9.37 0.24
CA VAL A 81 0.24 8.49 1.06
C VAL A 81 1.65 8.45 0.50
N THR A 82 2.64 8.35 1.38
CA THR A 82 4.03 8.02 1.06
C THR A 82 4.47 6.86 1.95
N LEU A 83 5.08 5.85 1.34
CA LEU A 83 5.79 4.77 2.03
C LEU A 83 7.28 4.82 1.66
N SER A 84 8.16 4.63 2.63
CA SER A 84 9.59 4.38 2.43
C SER A 84 9.90 2.97 2.88
N VAL A 85 10.25 2.07 1.98
CA VAL A 85 10.48 0.63 2.26
C VAL A 85 11.93 0.31 1.97
N GLY A 86 12.71 0.01 3.00
CA GLY A 86 14.15 -0.25 2.83
C GLY A 86 14.89 0.92 2.15
N GLY A 87 14.41 2.16 2.35
CA GLY A 87 14.94 3.37 1.72
C GLY A 87 14.39 3.68 0.32
N LYS A 88 13.48 2.87 -0.22
CA LYS A 88 12.81 3.09 -1.51
C LYS A 88 11.47 3.80 -1.30
N THR A 89 11.20 4.85 -2.06
CA THR A 89 9.99 5.66 -1.88
C THR A 89 8.89 5.27 -2.85
N PHE A 90 7.71 5.00 -2.28
CA PHE A 90 6.46 4.75 -2.99
C PHE A 90 5.43 5.80 -2.58
N THR A 91 4.61 6.23 -3.53
CA THR A 91 3.57 7.24 -3.27
C THR A 91 2.25 6.81 -3.88
N ALA A 92 1.15 7.11 -3.22
CA ALA A 92 -0.18 7.02 -3.81
C ALA A 92 -1.00 8.26 -3.52
N SER A 93 -1.92 8.58 -4.41
CA SER A 93 -2.92 9.63 -4.23
C SER A 93 -4.25 9.18 -4.80
N LYS A 94 -5.34 9.61 -4.17
CA LYS A 94 -6.70 9.27 -4.59
C LYS A 94 -7.60 10.48 -4.40
N ASP A 95 -8.44 10.77 -5.38
CA ASP A 95 -9.45 11.83 -5.38
C ASP A 95 -10.78 11.23 -5.86
N HIS A 96 -11.66 10.88 -4.93
CA HIS A 96 -12.96 10.27 -5.22
C HIS A 96 -13.87 11.18 -6.03
N ALA A 97 -13.78 12.50 -5.82
CA ALA A 97 -14.65 13.44 -6.50
C ALA A 97 -14.29 13.56 -7.99
N LYS A 98 -13.00 13.38 -8.33
CA LYS A 98 -12.53 13.36 -9.72
C LYS A 98 -12.50 11.97 -10.33
N GLY A 99 -12.68 10.92 -9.52
CA GLY A 99 -12.50 9.54 -9.97
C GLY A 99 -11.08 9.28 -10.46
N THR A 100 -10.08 9.79 -9.75
CA THR A 100 -8.66 9.60 -10.12
C THR A 100 -7.86 9.03 -8.97
N ALA A 101 -7.01 8.06 -9.29
CA ALA A 101 -5.97 7.56 -8.42
C ALA A 101 -4.65 7.51 -9.21
N ARG A 102 -3.54 7.66 -8.49
CA ARG A 102 -2.20 7.51 -9.05
C ARG A 102 -1.32 6.89 -7.98
N TRP A 103 -0.49 5.93 -8.37
CA TRP A 103 0.54 5.39 -7.50
C TRP A 103 1.87 5.27 -8.26
N SER A 104 2.98 5.23 -7.53
CA SER A 104 4.31 5.20 -8.13
C SER A 104 5.36 4.63 -7.19
N GLY A 105 6.28 3.85 -7.72
CA GLY A 105 7.53 3.44 -7.08
C GLY A 105 8.77 4.11 -7.67
N ARG A 106 8.60 5.06 -8.60
CA ARG A 106 9.67 5.81 -9.26
C ARG A 106 10.76 4.90 -9.89
N GLY A 107 10.36 3.72 -10.36
CA GLY A 107 11.25 2.72 -10.94
C GLY A 107 12.02 1.91 -9.91
N ALA A 108 11.60 1.87 -8.64
CA ALA A 108 12.22 1.02 -7.65
C ALA A 108 11.78 -0.45 -7.83
N ALA A 109 12.74 -1.37 -7.70
CA ALA A 109 12.45 -2.80 -7.55
C ALA A 109 12.19 -3.15 -6.09
N LEU A 110 11.17 -3.98 -5.84
CA LEU A 110 10.92 -4.57 -4.53
C LEU A 110 11.67 -5.90 -4.39
N GLU A 111 12.44 -6.02 -3.31
CA GLU A 111 13.14 -7.25 -2.96
C GLU A 111 12.20 -8.16 -2.16
N PRO A 112 12.45 -9.48 -2.10
CA PRO A 112 11.63 -10.39 -1.31
C PRO A 112 11.45 -9.98 0.16
N ALA A 113 12.48 -9.40 0.78
CA ALA A 113 12.41 -8.90 2.15
C ALA A 113 11.48 -7.69 2.31
N ASP A 114 11.36 -6.85 1.29
CA ASP A 114 10.48 -5.69 1.30
C ASP A 114 9.02 -6.11 1.28
N LYS A 115 8.69 -7.11 0.45
CA LYS A 115 7.34 -7.68 0.40
C LYS A 115 6.90 -8.25 1.74
N LEU A 116 7.76 -9.04 2.38
CA LEU A 116 7.47 -9.61 3.70
C LEU A 116 7.30 -8.52 4.76
N ALA A 117 8.03 -7.41 4.66
CA ALA A 117 7.87 -6.27 5.54
C ALA A 117 6.55 -5.51 5.27
N LEU A 118 6.17 -5.34 4.01
CA LEU A 118 4.92 -4.70 3.59
C LEU A 118 3.68 -5.50 4.00
N ASP A 119 3.69 -6.81 3.81
CA ASP A 119 2.63 -7.71 4.28
C ASP A 119 2.47 -7.64 5.81
N ALA A 120 3.58 -7.73 6.55
CA ALA A 120 3.54 -7.61 8.02
C ALA A 120 3.10 -6.24 8.51
N PHE A 121 3.47 -5.19 7.78
CA PHE A 121 3.06 -3.82 8.04
C PHE A 121 1.56 -3.66 7.82
N ALA A 122 1.02 -4.15 6.71
CA ALA A 122 -0.42 -4.14 6.43
C ALA A 122 -1.22 -4.88 7.52
N ASN A 123 -0.76 -6.07 7.93
CA ASN A 123 -1.34 -6.83 9.04
C ASN A 123 -1.33 -6.03 10.36
N SER A 124 -0.24 -5.30 10.64
CA SER A 124 -0.16 -4.47 11.85
C SER A 124 -1.11 -3.27 11.80
N LEU A 125 -1.30 -2.66 10.62
CA LEU A 125 -2.27 -1.60 10.41
C LEU A 125 -3.71 -2.10 10.51
N GLU A 126 -3.99 -3.35 10.12
CA GLU A 126 -5.31 -3.95 10.30
C GLU A 126 -5.67 -4.02 11.79
N SER A 127 -4.80 -4.58 12.63
CA SER A 127 -5.06 -4.64 14.07
C SER A 127 -5.16 -3.25 14.71
N GLU A 128 -4.37 -2.28 14.26
CA GLU A 128 -4.35 -0.92 14.83
C GLU A 128 -5.53 -0.04 14.37
N TRP A 129 -5.93 -0.11 13.09
CA TRP A 129 -6.93 0.81 12.52
C TRP A 129 -8.25 0.16 12.17
N VAL A 130 -8.22 -1.08 11.70
CA VAL A 130 -9.35 -1.74 11.03
C VAL A 130 -10.20 -2.52 12.02
N GLU A 131 -9.58 -3.35 12.87
CA GLU A 131 -10.31 -4.11 13.90
C GLU A 131 -11.08 -3.18 14.87
N PRO A 132 -10.51 -2.07 15.38
CA PRO A 132 -11.24 -1.17 16.27
C PRO A 132 -12.39 -0.44 15.57
N ALA A 133 -12.18 -0.05 14.30
CA ALA A 133 -13.23 0.56 13.48
C ALA A 133 -14.39 -0.42 13.24
N SER A 134 -14.07 -1.69 12.96
CA SER A 134 -15.04 -2.75 12.75
C SER A 134 -15.88 -3.05 13.99
N ALA A 135 -15.24 -3.13 15.15
CA ALA A 135 -15.92 -3.35 16.43
C ALA A 135 -16.96 -2.27 16.75
N THR A 136 -16.75 -1.05 16.24
CA THR A 136 -17.63 0.10 16.44
C THR A 136 -18.47 0.47 15.22
N LYS A 137 -18.32 -0.26 14.11
CA LYS A 137 -18.91 0.07 12.79
C LYS A 137 -18.56 1.49 12.31
N ALA A 138 -17.41 2.01 12.73
CA ALA A 138 -16.92 3.29 12.28
C ALA A 138 -16.32 3.15 10.87
N PRO A 139 -16.48 4.15 9.97
CA PRO A 139 -15.81 4.14 8.68
C PRO A 139 -14.30 4.33 8.86
N ILE A 140 -13.51 3.66 8.02
CA ILE A 140 -12.07 3.88 7.95
C ILE A 140 -11.81 5.15 7.14
N PRO A 141 -11.05 6.14 7.68
CA PRO A 141 -10.67 7.33 6.94
C PRO A 141 -9.89 7.00 5.66
N LEU A 142 -10.16 7.73 4.58
CA LEU A 142 -9.60 7.46 3.25
C LEU A 142 -8.07 7.39 3.20
N HIS A 143 -7.37 8.18 4.03
CA HIS A 143 -5.90 8.17 4.08
C HIS A 143 -5.34 6.89 4.72
N ARG A 144 -6.06 6.30 5.68
CA ARG A 144 -5.70 5.02 6.30
C ARG A 144 -6.02 3.86 5.35
N ASP A 145 -7.20 3.89 4.73
CA ASP A 145 -7.60 2.94 3.69
C ASP A 145 -6.55 2.88 2.55
N LEU A 146 -6.17 4.03 1.99
CA LEU A 146 -5.17 4.07 0.93
C LEU A 146 -3.77 3.61 1.40
N THR A 147 -3.43 3.80 2.67
CA THR A 147 -2.14 3.34 3.21
C THR A 147 -2.05 1.83 3.23
N ILE A 148 -3.11 1.16 3.69
CA ILE A 148 -3.17 -0.30 3.73
C ILE A 148 -3.22 -0.85 2.29
N ARG A 149 -4.05 -0.28 1.41
CA ARG A 149 -4.14 -0.70 0.00
C ARG A 149 -2.81 -0.58 -0.72
N LEU A 150 -2.10 0.54 -0.56
CA LEU A 150 -0.77 0.70 -1.17
C LEU A 150 0.22 -0.33 -0.60
N ALA A 151 0.17 -0.64 0.69
CA ALA A 151 1.04 -1.65 1.27
C ALA A 151 0.77 -3.05 0.69
N LEU A 152 -0.50 -3.45 0.57
CA LEU A 152 -0.92 -4.73 -0.01
C LEU A 152 -0.56 -4.82 -1.50
N LEU A 153 -0.90 -3.80 -2.29
CA LEU A 153 -0.56 -3.73 -3.71
C LEU A 153 0.95 -3.90 -3.94
N LEU A 154 1.79 -3.29 -3.11
CA LEU A 154 3.25 -3.44 -3.22
C LEU A 154 3.73 -4.81 -2.73
N ALA A 155 3.10 -5.40 -1.70
CA ALA A 155 3.45 -6.72 -1.21
C ALA A 155 3.23 -7.83 -2.26
N GLU A 156 2.23 -7.64 -3.12
CA GLU A 156 1.83 -8.61 -4.15
C GLU A 156 2.60 -8.49 -5.48
N ALA A 157 3.31 -7.37 -5.71
CA ALA A 157 4.12 -7.20 -6.91
C ALA A 157 5.12 -8.35 -7.07
N PRO A 158 5.26 -9.03 -8.22
CA PRO A 158 6.25 -10.11 -8.39
C PRO A 158 7.70 -9.70 -8.03
N PRO A 159 8.57 -10.64 -7.59
CA PRO A 159 9.91 -10.28 -7.11
C PRO A 159 10.73 -9.61 -8.21
N GLY A 160 11.37 -8.49 -7.90
CA GLY A 160 12.18 -7.74 -8.87
C GLY A 160 11.38 -6.86 -9.84
N THR A 161 10.05 -6.82 -9.74
CA THR A 161 9.22 -5.91 -10.54
C THR A 161 9.62 -4.47 -10.30
N MET A 162 9.90 -3.76 -11.40
CA MET A 162 10.21 -2.33 -11.40
C MET A 162 8.92 -1.53 -11.35
N ILE A 163 8.63 -0.89 -10.22
CA ILE A 163 7.37 -0.18 -10.02
C ILE A 163 7.46 1.22 -10.64
N GLY A 164 6.80 1.40 -11.78
CA GLY A 164 6.68 2.66 -12.51
C GLY A 164 5.71 3.66 -11.84
N THR A 165 5.07 4.49 -12.66
CA THR A 165 3.94 5.33 -12.25
C THR A 165 2.72 4.83 -12.97
N GLN A 166 1.63 4.57 -12.24
CA GLN A 166 0.36 4.16 -12.81
C GLN A 166 -0.71 5.21 -12.54
N ASP A 167 -1.49 5.49 -13.58
CA ASP A 167 -2.68 6.33 -13.53
C ASP A 167 -3.91 5.44 -13.59
N VAL A 168 -4.67 5.42 -12.51
CA VAL A 168 -5.75 4.47 -12.30
C VAL A 168 -7.07 5.25 -12.17
N PRO A 169 -7.73 5.57 -13.29
CA PRO A 169 -9.03 6.23 -13.25
C PRO A 169 -10.03 5.33 -12.51
N ARG A 170 -11.09 5.92 -11.96
CA ARG A 170 -12.13 5.14 -11.31
C ARG A 170 -12.85 4.28 -12.37
N PRO A 171 -12.81 2.95 -12.23
CA PRO A 171 -13.40 2.06 -13.23
C PRO A 171 -14.91 1.95 -13.02
N ALA A 172 -15.61 1.33 -13.98
CA ALA A 172 -17.04 1.07 -13.85
C ALA A 172 -17.27 -0.12 -12.90
N GLU A 173 -18.10 0.06 -11.88
CA GLU A 173 -18.43 -1.01 -10.92
C GLU A 173 -19.64 -1.83 -11.40
N ARG A 174 -19.53 -3.16 -11.37
CA ARG A 174 -20.54 -4.12 -11.84
C ARG A 174 -20.82 -5.18 -10.78
N PHE A 175 -22.05 -5.70 -10.78
CA PHE A 175 -22.57 -6.63 -9.77
C PHE A 175 -23.36 -7.76 -10.43
N GLY A 176 -23.39 -8.93 -9.80
CA GLY A 176 -24.14 -10.10 -10.25
C GLY A 176 -23.29 -11.08 -11.07
N ASP A 177 -23.94 -12.08 -11.66
CA ASP A 177 -23.25 -13.14 -12.40
C ASP A 177 -22.55 -12.56 -13.65
N ARG A 178 -21.22 -12.72 -13.73
CA ARG A 178 -20.44 -12.42 -14.95
C ARG A 178 -20.85 -13.43 -16.03
N LYS A 179 -21.29 -12.93 -17.18
CA LYS A 179 -21.47 -13.78 -18.35
C LYS A 179 -20.08 -14.04 -18.91
N LEU A 180 -19.57 -15.25 -18.72
CA LEU A 180 -18.34 -15.66 -19.37
C LEU A 180 -18.49 -15.54 -20.90
N PRO A 181 -17.41 -15.17 -21.60
CA PRO A 181 -17.39 -15.18 -23.04
C PRO A 181 -17.63 -16.61 -23.54
N ASP A 182 -18.26 -16.75 -24.71
CA ASP A 182 -18.62 -18.05 -25.27
C ASP A 182 -17.36 -18.93 -25.55
N SER A 183 -16.16 -18.31 -25.58
CA SER A 183 -14.82 -18.91 -25.67
C SER A 183 -14.28 -19.48 -24.34
N ALA A 184 -14.81 -19.08 -23.18
CA ALA A 184 -14.33 -19.53 -21.87
C ALA A 184 -14.57 -21.02 -21.59
N VAL A 185 -15.31 -21.73 -22.46
CA VAL A 185 -15.79 -23.08 -22.20
C VAL A 185 -14.77 -24.17 -22.55
N ALA A 186 -13.68 -23.86 -23.25
CA ALA A 186 -12.61 -24.82 -23.46
C ALA A 186 -11.31 -24.15 -23.86
N VAL A 187 -10.30 -24.31 -23.00
CA VAL A 187 -8.87 -24.26 -23.35
C VAL A 187 -8.68 -24.87 -24.75
N GLU A 188 -7.98 -24.15 -25.65
CA GLU A 188 -7.40 -24.58 -26.94
C GLU A 188 -7.96 -23.99 -28.25
N SER A 189 -9.18 -23.44 -28.39
CA SER A 189 -9.70 -23.22 -29.76
C SER A 189 -9.25 -21.94 -30.48
N CYS A 190 -8.94 -20.85 -29.78
CA CYS A 190 -8.59 -19.58 -30.45
C CYS A 190 -7.21 -19.60 -31.12
N LEU A 191 -6.24 -20.33 -30.54
CA LEU A 191 -4.85 -20.28 -30.98
C LEU A 191 -4.39 -21.46 -31.83
N LYS A 192 -5.11 -22.60 -31.83
CA LYS A 192 -4.62 -23.84 -32.44
C LYS A 192 -4.32 -23.71 -33.94
N GLU A 193 -5.17 -23.02 -34.70
CA GLU A 193 -4.94 -22.80 -36.13
C GLU A 193 -3.93 -21.67 -36.40
N ALA A 194 -3.99 -20.59 -35.62
CA ALA A 194 -3.23 -19.38 -35.90
C ALA A 194 -1.77 -19.44 -35.40
N THR A 195 -1.50 -20.16 -34.30
CA THR A 195 -0.12 -20.43 -33.83
C THR A 195 0.57 -21.55 -34.60
N PHE A 196 -0.18 -22.49 -35.20
CA PHE A 196 0.36 -23.48 -36.13
C PHE A 196 0.81 -22.83 -37.46
N ALA A 197 0.12 -21.76 -37.86
CA ALA A 197 0.41 -21.04 -39.09
C ALA A 197 1.57 -20.02 -38.97
N THR A 198 2.03 -19.71 -37.76
CA THR A 198 3.03 -18.66 -37.50
C THR A 198 4.32 -19.21 -36.90
N VAL A 199 5.46 -18.60 -37.27
CA VAL A 199 6.78 -18.97 -36.74
C VAL A 199 6.84 -18.65 -35.23
N PRO A 200 7.38 -19.55 -34.38
CA PRO A 200 7.66 -19.24 -32.97
C PRO A 200 8.43 -17.93 -32.81
N ASP A 201 8.08 -17.14 -31.79
CA ASP A 201 8.66 -15.83 -31.45
C ASP A 201 8.51 -14.71 -32.52
N SER A 202 7.79 -14.94 -33.60
CA SER A 202 7.57 -13.92 -34.63
C SER A 202 6.61 -12.82 -34.16
N MET A 203 6.77 -11.61 -34.71
CA MET A 203 5.83 -10.50 -34.45
C MET A 203 4.39 -10.86 -34.85
N GLU A 204 4.23 -11.59 -35.95
CA GLU A 204 2.93 -12.07 -36.42
C GLU A 204 2.26 -13.02 -35.43
N ARG A 205 3.04 -13.90 -34.78
CA ARG A 205 2.53 -14.77 -33.71
C ARG A 205 2.11 -13.96 -32.49
N LYS A 206 2.85 -12.91 -32.14
CA LYS A 206 2.50 -11.99 -31.04
C LYS A 206 1.20 -11.23 -31.35
N ASP A 207 1.02 -10.76 -32.58
CA ASP A 207 -0.20 -10.06 -32.99
C ASP A 207 -1.44 -10.98 -32.99
N VAL A 208 -1.28 -12.22 -33.45
CA VAL A 208 -2.33 -13.27 -33.42
C VAL A 208 -2.71 -13.62 -31.98
N VAL A 209 -1.72 -13.75 -31.12
CA VAL A 209 -1.90 -13.98 -29.68
C VAL A 209 -2.62 -12.81 -29.03
N ALA A 210 -2.17 -11.57 -29.26
CA ALA A 210 -2.80 -10.39 -28.68
C ALA A 210 -4.26 -10.24 -29.12
N ALA A 211 -4.62 -10.70 -30.33
CA ALA A 211 -6.00 -10.74 -30.79
C ALA A 211 -6.85 -11.85 -30.14
N CYS A 212 -6.23 -12.78 -29.41
CA CYS A 212 -6.90 -13.83 -28.63
C CYS A 212 -7.04 -13.46 -27.14
N GLN A 213 -6.33 -12.42 -26.67
CA GLN A 213 -6.62 -11.78 -25.39
C GLN A 213 -7.99 -11.09 -25.50
N GLU A 214 -8.81 -11.16 -24.45
CA GLU A 214 -10.04 -10.39 -24.45
C GLU A 214 -9.72 -8.90 -24.37
N ASP A 215 -10.60 -8.05 -24.90
CA ASP A 215 -10.50 -6.62 -24.61
C ASP A 215 -10.50 -6.48 -23.08
N ASN A 216 -9.47 -5.80 -22.54
CA ASN A 216 -9.30 -5.51 -21.12
C ASN A 216 -10.68 -5.28 -20.48
N GLU A 217 -11.06 -6.08 -19.49
CA GLU A 217 -12.39 -5.98 -18.87
C GLU A 217 -12.48 -4.75 -17.97
N ASP A 218 -12.16 -3.55 -18.48
CA ASP A 218 -12.10 -2.29 -17.74
C ASP A 218 -13.31 -2.15 -16.78
N GLY A 219 -13.11 -2.34 -15.48
CA GLY A 219 -14.19 -2.37 -14.50
C GLY A 219 -14.08 -3.38 -13.37
N ILE A 220 -14.27 -2.91 -12.14
CA ILE A 220 -14.49 -3.79 -10.98
C ILE A 220 -15.77 -4.62 -11.16
N TRP A 221 -15.62 -5.94 -11.29
CA TRP A 221 -16.73 -6.88 -11.13
C TRP A 221 -16.70 -7.53 -9.74
N TYR A 222 -17.70 -7.23 -8.92
CA TYR A 222 -17.81 -7.85 -7.60
C TYR A 222 -18.34 -9.28 -7.70
N THR A 223 -17.69 -10.17 -6.96
CA THR A 223 -18.09 -11.56 -6.80
C THR A 223 -19.05 -11.72 -5.63
N ARG A 224 -19.79 -12.84 -5.63
CA ARG A 224 -20.59 -13.22 -4.46
C ARG A 224 -19.70 -13.66 -3.31
N CYS A 225 -20.20 -13.46 -2.09
CA CYS A 225 -19.58 -14.03 -0.90
C CYS A 225 -19.63 -15.55 -0.94
N ASN A 226 -18.48 -16.20 -0.72
CA ASN A 226 -18.41 -17.62 -0.39
C ASN A 226 -19.02 -18.49 -1.49
N ALA A 227 -18.66 -18.17 -2.73
CA ALA A 227 -19.19 -18.77 -3.94
C ALA A 227 -18.08 -19.40 -4.78
N ASN A 228 -18.47 -20.37 -5.60
CA ASN A 228 -17.62 -20.86 -6.67
C ASN A 228 -17.78 -19.90 -7.84
N GLU A 229 -16.70 -19.20 -8.19
CA GLU A 229 -16.65 -18.25 -9.28
C GLU A 229 -15.63 -18.73 -10.32
N TRP A 230 -15.86 -18.36 -11.56
CA TRP A 230 -14.93 -18.62 -12.64
C TRP A 230 -13.84 -17.56 -12.63
N VAL A 231 -12.60 -18.02 -12.56
CA VAL A 231 -11.42 -17.20 -12.81
C VAL A 231 -10.93 -17.48 -14.21
N LEU A 232 -10.50 -16.45 -14.91
CA LEU A 232 -9.92 -16.51 -16.24
C LEU A 232 -8.54 -15.91 -16.16
N HIS A 233 -7.53 -16.70 -16.49
CA HIS A 233 -6.16 -16.21 -16.55
C HIS A 233 -5.49 -16.68 -17.82
N ASP A 234 -4.46 -15.94 -18.23
CA ASP A 234 -3.60 -16.32 -19.34
C ASP A 234 -2.94 -17.68 -19.10
N ALA A 235 -2.94 -18.53 -20.12
CA ALA A 235 -2.39 -19.89 -20.10
C ALA A 235 -1.45 -20.17 -21.28
N GLY A 236 -0.96 -21.41 -21.38
CA GLY A 236 -0.03 -21.88 -22.42
C GLY A 236 -0.39 -21.38 -23.82
N ASP A 237 0.62 -20.88 -24.55
CA ASP A 237 0.46 -20.22 -25.86
C ASP A 237 -0.41 -18.94 -25.86
N HIS A 238 -0.73 -18.39 -24.69
CA HIS A 238 -1.57 -17.20 -24.44
C HIS A 238 -3.06 -17.42 -24.74
N CYS A 239 -3.53 -18.66 -24.54
CA CYS A 239 -4.96 -18.95 -24.45
C CYS A 239 -5.48 -18.56 -23.08
N MET A 240 -6.77 -18.22 -22.97
CA MET A 240 -7.43 -18.13 -21.67
C MET A 240 -7.65 -19.53 -21.09
N MET A 241 -7.26 -19.74 -19.84
CA MET A 241 -7.72 -20.86 -19.03
C MET A 241 -8.78 -20.39 -18.06
N SER A 242 -9.90 -21.10 -18.06
CA SER A 242 -10.96 -20.91 -17.07
C SER A 242 -10.88 -22.03 -16.04
N GLU A 243 -10.97 -21.66 -14.78
CA GLU A 243 -11.20 -22.62 -13.70
C GLU A 243 -12.18 -22.08 -12.68
N VAL A 244 -12.76 -22.97 -11.89
CA VAL A 244 -13.67 -22.60 -10.82
C VAL A 244 -12.89 -22.56 -9.52
N VAL A 245 -12.83 -21.39 -8.89
CA VAL A 245 -12.25 -21.19 -7.56
C VAL A 245 -13.31 -20.77 -6.57
N TYR A 246 -13.12 -21.16 -5.32
CA TYR A 246 -13.98 -20.71 -4.24
C TYR A 246 -13.49 -19.36 -3.73
N VAL A 247 -14.29 -18.30 -3.85
CA VAL A 247 -13.95 -16.91 -3.49
C VAL A 247 -14.74 -16.43 -2.27
N GLY A 248 -14.21 -15.41 -1.60
CA GLY A 248 -14.87 -14.75 -0.47
C GLY A 248 -14.22 -15.01 0.89
N PRO A 249 -14.80 -14.47 1.98
CA PRO A 249 -14.17 -14.52 3.31
C PRO A 249 -13.91 -15.91 3.89
N ALA A 250 -14.68 -16.91 3.48
CA ALA A 250 -14.52 -18.30 3.92
C ALA A 250 -13.59 -19.11 3.01
N SER A 251 -13.07 -18.52 1.94
CA SER A 251 -12.13 -19.18 1.05
C SER A 251 -10.73 -19.27 1.65
N TYR A 252 -9.90 -20.15 1.07
CA TYR A 252 -8.50 -20.24 1.47
C TYR A 252 -7.79 -18.92 1.15
N ASP A 253 -7.17 -18.34 2.18
CA ASP A 253 -6.44 -17.07 2.10
C ASP A 253 -7.26 -15.90 1.54
N CYS A 254 -8.60 -15.96 1.68
CA CYS A 254 -9.50 -14.93 1.17
C CYS A 254 -9.34 -14.63 -0.32
N MET A 255 -9.30 -15.68 -1.14
CA MET A 255 -9.35 -15.64 -2.59
C MET A 255 -10.37 -14.63 -3.13
N GLY A 256 -9.91 -13.79 -4.06
CA GLY A 256 -10.69 -12.72 -4.69
C GLY A 256 -10.48 -11.36 -4.05
N LYS A 257 -9.60 -11.23 -3.05
CA LYS A 257 -9.49 -10.00 -2.24
C LYS A 257 -8.37 -9.06 -2.66
N CYS A 258 -7.55 -9.47 -3.62
CA CYS A 258 -6.32 -8.81 -4.02
C CYS A 258 -5.30 -8.85 -2.87
N GLY A 259 -4.55 -9.94 -2.83
CA GLY A 259 -3.38 -10.16 -1.98
C GLY A 259 -3.59 -11.09 -0.79
N GLY A 260 -2.51 -11.29 -0.04
CA GLY A 260 -2.54 -12.12 1.17
C GLY A 260 -3.49 -11.56 2.23
N GLY A 261 -4.15 -12.43 3.00
CA GLY A 261 -4.93 -12.05 4.18
C GLY A 261 -6.38 -11.60 3.94
N CYS A 262 -7.17 -11.59 5.01
CA CYS A 262 -8.62 -11.40 4.98
C CYS A 262 -9.09 -9.98 5.31
N PHE A 263 -8.35 -8.99 4.81
CA PHE A 263 -8.30 -7.58 5.22
C PHE A 263 -9.56 -6.68 5.26
N ILE A 264 -10.83 -7.07 5.21
CA ILE A 264 -12.07 -6.21 5.16
C ILE A 264 -12.17 -4.96 4.23
N ILE A 265 -11.09 -4.29 3.81
CA ILE A 265 -11.09 -2.97 3.16
C ILE A 265 -11.25 -3.09 1.64
N THR A 266 -10.73 -4.15 1.04
CA THR A 266 -10.95 -4.51 -0.36
C THR A 266 -12.22 -5.33 -0.52
N GLY A 267 -12.83 -5.23 -1.70
CA GLY A 267 -13.92 -6.10 -2.12
C GLY A 267 -13.42 -7.46 -2.56
N TYR A 268 -14.34 -8.40 -2.74
CA TYR A 268 -14.06 -9.62 -3.49
C TYR A 268 -14.45 -9.40 -4.95
N THR A 269 -13.50 -9.47 -5.87
CA THR A 269 -13.71 -9.13 -7.29
C THR A 269 -13.05 -10.16 -8.20
N TYR A 270 -13.40 -10.15 -9.49
CA TYR A 270 -12.89 -11.12 -10.45
C TYR A 270 -11.40 -10.93 -10.72
N ASP A 271 -10.96 -9.72 -11.05
CA ASP A 271 -9.54 -9.45 -11.36
C ASP A 271 -8.67 -9.73 -10.13
N CYS A 272 -9.18 -9.43 -8.94
CA CYS A 272 -8.54 -9.86 -7.70
C CYS A 272 -8.50 -11.38 -7.54
N ALA A 273 -9.48 -12.15 -8.01
CA ALA A 273 -9.50 -13.60 -7.92
C ALA A 273 -8.54 -14.24 -8.94
N ASP A 274 -8.44 -13.66 -10.13
CA ASP A 274 -7.51 -14.02 -11.19
C ASP A 274 -6.07 -13.76 -10.71
N HIS A 275 -5.77 -12.54 -10.26
CA HIS A 275 -4.50 -12.14 -9.62
C HIS A 275 -4.10 -13.07 -8.48
N ASP A 276 -5.03 -13.28 -7.54
CA ASP A 276 -4.81 -14.10 -6.36
C ASP A 276 -4.49 -15.55 -6.72
N ARG A 277 -5.22 -16.11 -7.69
CA ARG A 277 -5.06 -17.48 -8.13
C ARG A 277 -3.72 -17.65 -8.83
N CYS A 278 -3.39 -16.76 -9.77
CA CYS A 278 -2.11 -16.69 -10.44
C CYS A 278 -0.95 -16.55 -9.42
N GLY A 279 -1.05 -15.59 -8.51
CA GLY A 279 -0.06 -15.30 -7.47
C GLY A 279 0.26 -16.53 -6.62
N ARG A 280 -0.76 -17.25 -6.17
CA ARG A 280 -0.61 -18.41 -5.27
C ARG A 280 -0.09 -19.67 -5.95
N VAL A 281 -0.40 -19.88 -7.22
CA VAL A 281 0.02 -21.10 -7.95
C VAL A 281 1.37 -20.91 -8.65
N HIS A 282 1.62 -19.73 -9.21
CA HIS A 282 2.73 -19.48 -10.12
C HIS A 282 3.69 -18.38 -9.66
N GLY A 283 3.34 -17.62 -8.61
CA GLY A 283 4.19 -16.55 -8.05
C GLY A 283 3.93 -15.16 -8.61
N GLY A 284 2.85 -15.00 -9.41
CA GLY A 284 2.44 -13.73 -10.01
C GLY A 284 3.24 -13.36 -11.25
N SER A 285 2.69 -12.47 -12.07
CA SER A 285 3.37 -11.93 -13.24
C SER A 285 2.95 -10.50 -13.53
N THR A 286 3.84 -9.77 -14.20
CA THR A 286 3.62 -8.42 -14.75
C THR A 286 3.82 -8.39 -16.27
N ASN A 287 4.03 -9.56 -16.86
CA ASN A 287 4.38 -9.73 -18.25
C ASN A 287 3.13 -10.23 -18.98
N PRO A 288 2.49 -9.44 -19.87
CA PRO A 288 1.29 -9.88 -20.60
C PRO A 288 1.54 -11.10 -21.49
N TRP A 289 2.79 -11.56 -21.58
CA TRP A 289 3.21 -12.75 -22.28
C TRP A 289 3.63 -13.89 -21.34
N ASP A 290 3.29 -13.86 -20.06
CA ASP A 290 3.50 -15.01 -19.18
C ASP A 290 2.42 -16.07 -19.41
N SER A 291 2.85 -17.29 -19.71
CA SER A 291 1.96 -18.37 -20.11
C SER A 291 1.17 -19.02 -18.97
N ASN A 292 1.25 -18.49 -17.75
CA ASN A 292 0.45 -18.98 -16.62
C ASN A 292 -0.34 -17.87 -15.93
N CYS A 293 0.04 -16.61 -16.15
CA CYS A 293 -0.28 -15.53 -15.25
C CYS A 293 -0.39 -14.16 -15.92
N GLY A 294 -0.17 -14.04 -17.23
CA GLY A 294 -0.31 -12.77 -17.95
C GLY A 294 0.29 -11.57 -17.22
N ASP A 295 -0.38 -10.43 -17.28
CA ASP A 295 -0.09 -9.23 -16.50
C ASP A 295 -1.11 -8.96 -15.39
N GLU A 296 -1.68 -10.02 -14.81
CA GLU A 296 -2.71 -10.02 -13.76
C GLU A 296 -2.44 -9.04 -12.59
N TYR A 297 -1.16 -8.85 -12.23
CA TYR A 297 -0.79 -7.86 -11.21
C TYR A 297 -1.19 -6.42 -11.57
N TRP A 298 -1.04 -6.05 -12.85
CA TRP A 298 -1.42 -4.74 -13.35
C TRP A 298 -2.92 -4.64 -13.60
N GLU A 299 -3.56 -5.73 -14.03
CA GLU A 299 -5.01 -5.76 -14.24
C GLU A 299 -5.76 -5.55 -12.93
N ALA A 300 -5.31 -6.16 -11.83
CA ALA A 300 -5.97 -6.02 -10.53
C ALA A 300 -5.70 -4.69 -9.81
N ASP A 301 -4.91 -3.77 -10.36
CA ASP A 301 -4.44 -2.57 -9.64
C ASP A 301 -5.57 -1.57 -9.36
N ASP A 302 -6.58 -1.51 -10.22
CA ASP A 302 -7.76 -0.68 -10.04
C ASP A 302 -8.70 -1.28 -9.00
N ASP A 303 -8.85 -2.60 -8.94
CA ASP A 303 -9.57 -3.30 -7.90
C ASP A 303 -8.94 -3.07 -6.52
N PHE A 304 -7.62 -3.22 -6.41
CA PHE A 304 -6.84 -2.88 -5.22
C PHE A 304 -7.16 -1.46 -4.72
N LEU A 305 -7.25 -0.50 -5.64
CA LEU A 305 -7.41 0.89 -5.30
C LEU A 305 -8.87 1.31 -5.13
N TRP A 306 -9.83 0.72 -5.84
CA TRP A 306 -11.19 1.25 -5.97
C TRP A 306 -12.28 0.34 -5.43
N SER A 307 -12.05 -0.97 -5.23
CA SER A 307 -13.08 -1.88 -4.72
C SER A 307 -13.62 -1.40 -3.36
N THR A 308 -14.94 -1.34 -3.18
CA THR A 308 -15.58 -0.84 -1.95
C THR A 308 -16.59 -1.81 -1.34
N ASN A 309 -17.19 -2.71 -2.13
CA ASN A 309 -18.16 -3.67 -1.63
C ASN A 309 -17.48 -4.98 -1.30
N GLN A 310 -17.71 -5.50 -0.10
CA GLN A 310 -17.14 -6.81 0.25
C GLN A 310 -17.64 -7.88 -0.71
N CYS A 311 -18.94 -7.97 -0.98
CA CYS A 311 -19.48 -8.91 -1.96
C CYS A 311 -20.59 -8.25 -2.77
N GLY A 312 -20.79 -8.71 -4.01
CA GLY A 312 -21.79 -8.24 -4.97
C GLY A 312 -22.87 -9.27 -5.29
#